data_AF-A0AA35XJY3-F1
#
_entry.id   AF-A0AA35XJY3-F1
#
_cell.length_a   1.000
_cell.length_b   1.000
_cell.length_c   1.000
_cell.angle_alpha   90.00
_cell.angle_beta   90.00
_cell.angle_gamma   90.00
#
_symmetry.space_group_name_H-M   'P 1'
#
loop_
_entity.id
_entity.type
_entity.pdbx_description
1 polymer ?
#
loop_
_entity_poly.entity_id
_entity_poly.type
_entity_poly.pdbx_seq_one_letter_code
_entity_poly.pdbx_strand_id
1 'polypeptide(L)'
;MGIPSVTTNLSGFGCFIAQHVADPATYGIYIVDRRFKSADESIQQLANYMFEFCSQTRRQRIIQRNRTERLSDLLDWQTLGQYYRTARRRALETTHPEYYSSKRRGSGSATPTSSTPGFRYPRPLSEPPSRPPSEIGDDEDEEQQ
;
A
#
# COMPACT_ATOMS: atom_id res chain seq x y z
N MET A 1 -12.59 -8.99 9.60
CA MET A 1 -13.54 -9.79 8.79
C MET A 1 -12.89 -10.59 7.66
N GLY A 2 -11.64 -10.32 7.22
CA GLY A 2 -10.88 -11.23 6.35
C GLY A 2 -11.48 -11.49 4.96
N ILE A 3 -12.43 -10.69 4.50
CA ILE A 3 -13.10 -10.88 3.20
C ILE A 3 -12.32 -10.13 2.12
N PRO A 4 -11.87 -10.80 1.04
CA PRO A 4 -11.28 -10.14 -0.11
C PRO A 4 -12.22 -9.09 -0.70
N SER A 5 -11.68 -7.99 -1.20
CA SER A 5 -12.47 -6.86 -1.70
C SER A 5 -11.85 -6.24 -2.94
N VAL A 6 -12.71 -5.63 -3.76
CA VAL A 6 -12.29 -4.80 -4.89
C VAL A 6 -12.57 -3.34 -4.56
N THR A 7 -11.58 -2.48 -4.79
CA THR A 7 -11.64 -1.04 -4.57
C THR A 7 -11.00 -0.30 -5.75
N THR A 8 -10.86 1.02 -5.65
CA THR A 8 -10.28 1.83 -6.73
C THR A 8 -9.16 2.72 -6.21
N ASN A 9 -8.23 3.12 -7.09
CA ASN A 9 -7.17 4.08 -6.78
C ASN A 9 -7.65 5.55 -6.66
N LEU A 10 -8.95 5.78 -6.68
CA LEU A 10 -9.58 7.06 -6.33
C LEU A 10 -10.25 7.02 -4.95
N SER A 11 -10.48 5.82 -4.40
CA SER A 11 -11.03 5.67 -3.06
C SER A 11 -9.95 5.94 -2.01
N GLY A 12 -10.33 6.54 -0.88
CA GLY A 12 -9.40 6.78 0.23
C GLY A 12 -8.77 5.47 0.75
N PHE A 13 -9.57 4.40 0.85
CA PHE A 13 -9.08 3.09 1.25
C PHE A 13 -8.08 2.51 0.24
N GLY A 14 -8.39 2.51 -1.05
CA GLY A 14 -7.48 2.01 -2.09
C GLY A 14 -6.18 2.80 -2.16
N CYS A 15 -6.25 4.13 -2.06
CA CYS A 15 -5.06 4.99 -1.97
C CYS A 15 -4.19 4.64 -0.75
N PHE A 16 -4.81 4.46 0.42
CA PHE A 16 -4.10 4.11 1.65
C PHE A 16 -3.40 2.75 1.52
N ILE A 17 -4.12 1.72 1.05
CA ILE A 17 -3.55 0.37 0.86
C ILE A 17 -2.43 0.38 -0.17
N ALA A 18 -2.60 1.07 -1.30
CA ALA A 18 -1.55 1.14 -2.34
C ALA A 18 -0.24 1.77 -1.84
N GLN A 19 -0.31 2.69 -0.86
CA GLN A 19 0.87 3.32 -0.26
C GLN A 19 1.52 2.45 0.83
N HIS A 20 0.71 1.70 1.58
CA HIS A 20 1.13 1.01 2.79
C HIS A 20 1.25 -0.50 2.65
N VAL A 21 0.88 -1.10 1.51
CA VAL A 21 0.97 -2.55 1.28
C VAL A 21 1.70 -2.79 -0.03
N ALA A 22 2.79 -3.56 0.00
CA ALA A 22 3.65 -3.76 -1.17
C ALA A 22 2.96 -4.57 -2.30
N ASP A 23 2.12 -5.53 -1.93
CA ASP A 23 1.33 -6.33 -2.87
C ASP A 23 -0.10 -6.54 -2.36
N PRO A 24 -1.02 -5.57 -2.61
CA PRO A 24 -2.39 -5.64 -2.12
C PRO A 24 -3.17 -6.88 -2.61
N ALA A 25 -2.91 -7.34 -3.84
CA ALA A 25 -3.65 -8.44 -4.45
C ALA A 25 -3.40 -9.77 -3.73
N THR A 26 -2.16 -10.01 -3.28
CA THR A 26 -1.81 -11.18 -2.45
C THR A 26 -2.56 -11.22 -1.12
N TYR A 27 -2.91 -10.05 -0.58
CA TYR A 27 -3.73 -9.89 0.61
C TYR A 27 -5.24 -9.82 0.31
N GLY A 28 -5.66 -10.09 -0.93
CA GLY A 28 -7.06 -10.07 -1.34
C GLY A 28 -7.66 -8.68 -1.47
N ILE A 29 -6.84 -7.63 -1.59
CA ILE A 29 -7.29 -6.28 -1.90
C ILE A 29 -6.94 -5.97 -3.35
N TYR A 30 -7.95 -5.98 -4.21
CA TYR A 30 -7.78 -5.68 -5.63
C TYR A 30 -8.09 -4.19 -5.88
N ILE A 31 -7.18 -3.48 -6.52
CA ILE A 31 -7.32 -2.04 -6.76
C ILE A 31 -7.46 -1.81 -8.26
N VAL A 32 -8.67 -1.46 -8.70
CA VAL A 32 -8.94 -1.08 -10.09
C VAL A 32 -8.40 0.33 -10.34
N ASP A 33 -7.70 0.51 -11.46
CA ASP A 33 -7.23 1.81 -11.89
C ASP A 33 -8.37 2.56 -12.57
N ARG A 34 -8.85 3.61 -11.90
CA ARG A 34 -9.87 4.55 -12.39
C ARG A 34 -9.31 5.95 -12.62
N ARG A 35 -8.00 6.16 -12.40
CA ARG A 35 -7.35 7.46 -12.47
C ARG A 35 -6.53 7.64 -13.75
N PHE A 36 -5.86 6.58 -14.19
CA PHE A 36 -4.92 6.62 -15.31
C PHE A 36 -5.34 5.74 -16.49
N LYS A 37 -6.53 5.14 -16.42
CA LYS A 37 -7.12 4.30 -17.47
C LYS A 37 -8.48 4.85 -17.92
N SER A 38 -8.84 4.54 -19.16
CA SER A 38 -10.17 4.78 -19.70
C SER A 38 -11.23 3.94 -18.99
N ALA A 39 -12.51 4.30 -19.16
CA ALA A 39 -13.61 3.57 -18.53
C ALA A 39 -13.65 2.09 -18.96
N ASP A 40 -13.44 1.82 -20.25
CA ASP A 40 -13.47 0.46 -20.81
C ASP A 40 -12.33 -0.40 -20.27
N GLU A 41 -11.11 0.16 -20.20
CA GLU A 41 -9.97 -0.54 -19.59
C GLU A 41 -10.19 -0.85 -18.11
N SER A 42 -10.80 0.08 -17.35
CA SER A 42 -11.17 -0.18 -15.95
C SER A 42 -12.22 -1.29 -15.82
N ILE A 43 -13.21 -1.32 -16.71
CA ILE A 43 -14.25 -2.35 -16.74
C ILE A 43 -13.62 -3.71 -17.05
N GLN A 44 -12.74 -3.78 -18.04
CA GLN A 44 -12.00 -4.99 -18.37
C GLN A 44 -11.13 -5.46 -17.19
N GLN A 45 -10.42 -4.55 -16.52
CA GLN A 45 -9.64 -4.88 -15.33
C GLN A 45 -10.51 -5.46 -14.20
N LEU A 46 -11.66 -4.84 -13.93
CA LEU A 46 -12.61 -5.35 -12.92
C LEU A 46 -13.13 -6.74 -13.29
N ALA A 47 -13.51 -6.95 -14.55
CA ALA A 47 -13.98 -8.23 -15.05
C ALA A 47 -12.90 -9.32 -14.90
N ASN A 48 -11.65 -9.00 -15.21
CA ASN A 48 -10.52 -9.92 -15.05
C ASN A 48 -10.32 -10.31 -13.59
N TYR A 49 -10.34 -9.37 -12.64
CA TYR A 49 -10.23 -9.69 -11.21
C TYR A 49 -11.37 -10.61 -10.73
N MET A 50 -12.60 -10.36 -11.19
CA MET A 50 -13.74 -11.23 -10.87
C MET A 50 -13.57 -12.64 -11.46
N PHE A 51 -13.13 -12.73 -12.71
CA PHE A 51 -12.90 -14.00 -13.40
C PHE A 51 -11.79 -14.83 -12.75
N GLU A 52 -10.65 -14.20 -12.44
CA GLU A 52 -9.53 -14.82 -11.73
C GLU A 52 -9.96 -15.35 -10.36
N PHE A 53 -10.77 -14.57 -9.62
CA PHE A 53 -11.28 -14.96 -8.31
C PHE A 53 -12.19 -16.20 -8.40
N CYS A 54 -13.09 -16.25 -9.39
CA CYS A 54 -13.95 -17.41 -9.64
C CYS A 54 -13.15 -18.66 -10.02
N SER A 55 -11.99 -18.49 -10.66
CA SER A 55 -11.10 -19.58 -11.06
C SER A 55 -10.26 -20.15 -9.91
N GLN A 56 -10.28 -19.54 -8.73
CA GLN A 56 -9.52 -20.04 -7.58
C GLN A 56 -10.11 -21.34 -7.02
N THR A 57 -9.24 -22.22 -6.57
CA THR A 57 -9.64 -23.39 -5.77
C THR A 57 -10.13 -22.98 -4.38
N ARG A 58 -10.89 -23.86 -3.72
CA ARG A 58 -11.31 -23.66 -2.32
C ARG A 58 -10.12 -23.39 -1.39
N ARG A 59 -9.01 -24.10 -1.57
CA ARG A 59 -7.80 -23.93 -0.76
C ARG A 59 -7.18 -22.54 -0.94
N GLN A 60 -7.08 -22.06 -2.18
CA GLN A 60 -6.58 -20.71 -2.48
C GLN A 60 -7.45 -19.62 -1.84
N ARG A 61 -8.79 -19.74 -1.92
CA ARG A 61 -9.71 -18.79 -1.26
C ARG A 61 -9.56 -18.75 0.25
N ILE A 62 -9.38 -19.90 0.90
CA ILE A 62 -9.13 -19.98 2.36
C ILE A 62 -7.82 -19.28 2.72
N ILE A 63 -6.75 -19.53 1.97
CA ILE A 63 -5.44 -18.89 2.19
C ILE A 63 -5.55 -17.37 2.00
N GLN A 64 -6.21 -16.93 0.93
CA GLN A 64 -6.41 -15.51 0.68
C GLN A 64 -7.21 -14.84 1.80
N ARG A 65 -8.31 -15.45 2.26
CA ARG A 65 -9.11 -14.97 3.40
C ARG A 65 -8.26 -14.79 4.67
N ASN A 66 -7.42 -15.77 4.99
CA ASN A 66 -6.50 -15.70 6.14
C ASN A 66 -5.45 -14.60 5.97
N ARG A 67 -4.98 -14.35 4.75
CA ARG A 67 -4.07 -13.22 4.46
C ARG A 67 -4.79 -11.89 4.61
N THR A 68 -5.99 -11.75 4.05
CA THR A 68 -6.81 -10.54 4.16
C THR A 68 -7.12 -10.20 5.62
N GLU A 69 -7.32 -11.22 6.47
CA GLU A 69 -7.53 -11.00 7.90
C GLU A 69 -6.35 -10.30 8.56
N ARG A 70 -5.11 -10.63 8.21
CA ARG A 70 -3.90 -10.01 8.77
C ARG A 70 -3.77 -8.51 8.50
N LEU A 71 -4.49 -7.98 7.50
CA LEU A 71 -4.55 -6.53 7.26
C LEU A 71 -5.35 -5.79 8.34
N SER A 72 -6.10 -6.47 9.22
CA SER A 72 -6.81 -5.81 10.31
C SER A 72 -5.88 -5.02 11.21
N ASP A 73 -4.68 -5.54 11.48
CA ASP A 73 -3.73 -4.92 12.40
C ASP A 73 -3.20 -3.59 11.85
N LEU A 74 -3.03 -3.52 10.52
CA LEU A 74 -2.66 -2.29 9.82
C LEU A 74 -3.77 -1.23 9.91
N LEU A 75 -5.02 -1.67 9.91
CA LEU A 75 -6.21 -0.82 9.90
C LEU A 75 -6.76 -0.55 11.31
N ASP A 76 -6.10 -1.04 12.35
CA ASP A 76 -6.50 -0.82 13.74
C ASP A 76 -6.18 0.61 14.22
N TRP A 77 -6.96 1.11 15.18
CA TRP A 77 -6.76 2.43 15.77
C TRP A 77 -5.43 2.56 16.53
N GLN A 78 -4.86 1.47 17.02
CA GLN A 78 -3.50 1.48 17.58
C GLN A 78 -2.48 1.96 16.54
N THR A 79 -2.64 1.52 15.29
CA THR A 79 -1.81 1.92 14.16
C THR A 79 -2.21 3.28 13.62
N LEU A 80 -3.48 3.47 13.24
CA LEU A 80 -3.97 4.69 12.58
C LEU A 80 -4.01 5.91 13.52
N GLY A 81 -4.12 5.70 14.83
CA GLY A 81 -4.14 6.76 15.84
C GLY A 81 -2.85 7.59 15.88
N GLN A 82 -1.73 7.08 15.37
CA GLN A 82 -0.49 7.84 15.26
C GLN A 82 -0.64 9.09 14.39
N TYR A 83 -1.48 9.05 13.36
CA TYR A 83 -1.71 10.18 12.46
C TYR A 83 -2.40 11.33 13.20
N TYR A 84 -3.35 11.01 14.08
CA TYR A 84 -4.01 12.00 14.94
C TYR A 84 -3.05 12.61 15.97
N ARG A 85 -2.20 11.80 16.61
CA ARG A 85 -1.18 12.29 17.55
C ARG A 85 -0.19 13.23 16.85
N THR A 86 0.21 12.89 15.63
CA THR A 86 1.11 13.72 14.82
C THR A 86 0.45 15.03 14.42
N ALA A 87 -0.81 15.00 13.95
CA ALA A 87 -1.56 16.20 13.61
C ALA A 87 -1.72 17.16 14.80
N ARG A 88 -2.05 16.64 15.99
CA ARG A 88 -2.15 17.44 17.23
C ARG A 88 -0.81 18.06 17.62
N ARG A 89 0.28 17.30 17.53
CA ARG A 89 1.63 17.82 17.80
C ARG A 89 1.98 18.96 16.84
N ARG A 90 1.75 18.78 15.54
CA ARG A 90 2.01 19.82 14.52
C ARG A 90 1.16 21.07 14.74
N ALA A 91 -0.11 20.91 15.12
CA ALA A 91 -0.98 22.04 15.44
C ALA A 91 -0.41 22.86 16.61
N LEU A 92 -0.02 22.20 17.71
CA LEU A 92 0.59 22.88 18.87
C LEU A 92 1.93 23.53 18.54
N GLU A 93 2.78 22.88 17.73
CA GLU A 93 4.05 23.46 17.25
C GLU A 93 3.82 24.72 16.42
N THR A 94 2.69 24.79 15.68
CA THR A 94 2.34 25.93 14.84
C THR A 94 1.69 27.07 15.65
N THR A 95 0.81 26.76 16.61
CA THR A 95 0.07 27.78 17.37
C THR A 95 0.81 28.28 18.62
N HIS A 96 1.68 27.45 19.21
CA HIS A 96 2.41 27.73 20.46
C HIS A 96 3.91 27.41 20.34
N PRO A 97 4.62 28.02 19.37
CA PRO A 97 6.03 27.73 19.12
C PRO A 97 6.94 28.02 20.33
N GLU A 98 6.59 28.96 21.19
CA GLU A 98 7.33 29.35 22.40
C GLU A 98 7.47 28.20 23.41
N TYR A 99 6.43 27.36 23.57
CA TYR A 99 6.45 26.22 24.49
C TYR A 99 7.25 25.03 23.94
N TYR A 100 7.40 24.92 22.63
CA TYR A 100 8.13 23.83 21.96
C TYR A 100 9.57 24.20 21.61
N SER A 101 9.88 25.49 21.47
CA SER A 101 11.24 26.00 21.21
C SER A 101 12.20 25.75 22.38
N SER A 102 11.70 25.77 23.63
CA SER A 102 12.51 25.49 24.83
C SER A 102 12.86 24.00 24.97
N LYS A 103 11.92 23.10 24.65
CA LYS A 103 12.11 21.64 24.68
C LYS A 103 13.12 21.14 23.63
N ARG A 104 13.24 21.80 22.48
CA ARG A 104 14.20 21.42 21.43
C ARG A 104 15.65 21.83 21.71
N ARG A 105 15.91 22.72 22.68
CA ARG A 105 17.27 23.16 23.02
C ARG A 105 18.03 22.23 23.97
N GLY A 106 17.33 21.31 24.68
CA GLY A 106 17.95 20.35 25.60
C GLY A 106 18.14 18.93 25.05
N SER A 107 17.55 18.61 23.90
CA SER A 107 17.72 17.33 23.21
C SER A 107 18.31 17.64 21.85
N GLY A 108 19.55 17.19 21.62
CA GLY A 108 20.36 17.53 20.44
C GLY A 108 19.56 17.46 19.13
N SER A 109 19.87 18.39 18.24
CA SER A 109 19.33 18.58 16.89
C SER A 109 18.98 17.28 16.16
N ALA A 110 17.79 16.74 16.43
CA ALA A 110 17.07 15.87 15.52
C ALA A 110 15.97 16.75 14.92
N THR A 111 16.22 17.26 13.71
CA THR A 111 15.13 17.53 12.77
C THR A 111 14.28 16.25 12.69
N PRO A 112 13.01 16.25 13.13
CA PRO A 112 12.16 15.13 12.79
C PRO A 112 11.87 15.32 11.31
N THR A 113 12.64 14.64 10.46
CA THR A 113 12.26 14.44 9.08
C THR A 113 10.83 13.94 9.10
N SER A 114 9.92 14.73 8.54
CA SER A 114 8.49 14.47 8.47
C SER A 114 8.12 13.27 7.58
N SER A 115 9.12 12.48 7.19
CA SER A 115 8.92 11.14 6.67
C SER A 115 8.48 10.28 7.84
N THR A 116 7.16 10.13 8.03
CA THR A 116 6.64 8.87 8.59
C THR A 116 7.37 7.77 7.81
N PRO A 117 8.22 6.94 8.45
CA PRO A 117 8.83 5.84 7.74
C PRO A 117 7.68 5.05 7.16
N GLY A 118 7.60 5.01 5.82
CA GLY A 118 6.49 4.38 5.12
C GLY A 118 6.50 2.92 5.49
N PHE A 119 5.72 2.56 6.51
CA PHE A 119 5.55 1.18 6.92
C PHE A 119 4.82 0.51 5.76
N ARG A 120 5.59 -0.15 4.89
CA ARG A 120 5.06 -1.03 3.86
C ARG A 120 4.87 -2.38 4.49
N TYR A 121 3.62 -2.76 4.67
CA TYR A 121 3.22 -4.10 5.04
C TYR A 121 3.87 -5.08 4.03
N PRO A 122 4.73 -5.99 4.50
CA PRO A 122 5.57 -6.81 3.63
C PRO A 122 4.72 -7.83 2.87
N ARG A 123 5.30 -8.49 1.85
CA ARG A 123 4.65 -9.65 1.23
C ARG A 123 4.56 -10.81 2.24
N PRO A 124 3.52 -11.65 2.20
CA PRO A 124 3.40 -12.74 3.14
C PRO A 124 4.38 -13.86 2.81
N LEU A 125 5.10 -14.38 3.82
CA LEU A 125 6.14 -15.42 3.66
C LEU A 125 5.66 -16.71 2.97
N SER A 126 4.35 -16.95 2.95
CA SER A 126 3.72 -18.10 2.28
C SER A 126 3.66 -17.97 0.75
N GLU A 127 4.09 -16.85 0.18
CA GLU A 127 4.17 -16.63 -1.26
C GLU A 127 5.58 -17.02 -1.76
N PRO A 128 5.70 -17.84 -2.82
CA PRO A 128 7.01 -18.17 -3.38
C PRO A 128 7.70 -16.90 -3.88
N PRO A 129 9.04 -16.81 -3.80
CA PRO A 129 9.77 -15.65 -4.30
C PRO A 129 9.49 -15.46 -5.79
N SER A 130 9.14 -14.23 -6.19
CA SER A 130 8.96 -13.87 -7.59
C SER A 130 10.25 -14.11 -8.36
N ARG A 131 10.16 -14.63 -9.59
CA ARG A 131 11.33 -14.72 -10.49
C ARG A 131 11.96 -13.33 -10.67
N PRO A 132 13.29 -13.21 -10.71
CA PRO A 132 13.93 -11.95 -11.09
C PRO A 132 13.50 -11.57 -12.51
N PRO A 133 13.42 -10.27 -12.84
CA PRO A 133 13.20 -9.84 -14.21
C PRO A 133 14.29 -10.45 -15.10
N SER A 134 13.88 -11.09 -16.19
CA SER A 134 14.79 -11.54 -17.24
C SER A 134 15.57 -10.32 -17.74
N GLU A 135 16.90 -10.36 -17.70
CA GLU A 135 17.73 -9.40 -18.42
C GLU A 135 17.31 -9.47 -19.89
N ILE A 136 16.72 -8.38 -20.38
CA ILE A 136 16.53 -8.14 -21.80
C ILE A 136 17.95 -7.98 -22.33
N GLY A 137 18.40 -8.98 -23.09
CA GLY A 137 19.65 -8.91 -23.83
C GLY A 137 19.59 -7.76 -24.82
N ASP A 138 20.66 -6.97 -24.83
CA ASP A 138 20.97 -6.03 -25.88
C ASP A 138 21.15 -6.82 -27.19
N ASP A 139 20.14 -6.84 -28.05
CA ASP A 139 20.33 -7.12 -29.47
C ASP A 139 20.76 -5.78 -30.11
N GLU A 140 22.07 -5.65 -30.33
CA GLU A 140 22.68 -4.52 -31.03
C GLU A 140 22.17 -4.43 -32.48
N ASP A 141 21.84 -3.20 -32.88
CA ASP A 141 21.48 -2.80 -34.24
C ASP A 141 22.61 -3.11 -35.24
N GLU A 142 22.35 -3.93 -36.27
CA GLU A 142 23.09 -3.88 -37.54
C GLU A 142 22.15 -4.05 -38.74
N GLU A 143 21.61 -2.93 -39.25
CA GLU A 143 21.29 -2.81 -40.68
C GLU A 143 21.31 -1.32 -41.12
N GLN A 144 22.40 -0.89 -41.77
CA GLN A 144 22.41 0.00 -42.96
C GLN A 144 23.85 0.42 -43.35
N GLN A 145 24.45 -0.29 -44.32
CA GLN A 145 24.82 0.25 -45.65
C GLN A 145 25.25 -0.86 -46.60
#